data_AF-A0A535XYW6-F1
#
_entry.id   AF-A0A535XYW6-F1
#
_cell.length_a   1.000
_cell.length_b   1.000
_cell.length_c   1.000
_cell.angle_alpha   90.00
_cell.angle_beta   90.00
_cell.angle_gamma   90.00
#
_symmetry.space_group_name_H-M   'P 1'
#
loop_
_entity.id
_entity.type
_entity.pdbx_description
1 polymer ?
#
loop_
_entity_poly.entity_id
_entity_poly.type
_entity_poly.pdbx_seq_one_letter_code
_entity_poly.pdbx_strand_id
1 'polypeptide(L)' 'MQDDGYFDDRVASRYDESSADMFDPAVVEPAVDFLAEIAGSGRALELGIGTGRIALPL' A
#
# COMPACT_ATOMS: atom_id res chain seq x y z
N MET A 1 -9.28 -7.70 -9.75
CA MET A 1 -8.44 -7.37 -10.91
C MET A 1 -9.14 -7.94 -12.13
N GLN A 2 -9.23 -7.19 -13.23
CA GLN A 2 -9.79 -7.74 -14.47
C GLN A 2 -8.73 -8.65 -15.13
N ASP A 3 -9.15 -9.58 -16.00
CA ASP A 3 -8.25 -10.58 -16.61
C ASP A 3 -7.14 -9.96 -17.51
N ASP A 4 -7.31 -8.70 -17.91
CA ASP A 4 -6.32 -7.92 -18.67
C ASP A 4 -5.25 -7.23 -17.81
N GLY A 5 -5.35 -7.38 -16.49
CA GLY A 5 -4.45 -6.77 -15.51
C GLY A 5 -4.67 -5.27 -15.30
N TYR A 6 -5.74 -4.69 -15.86
CA TYR A 6 -6.10 -3.30 -15.62
C TYR A 6 -6.83 -3.14 -14.29
N PHE A 7 -6.49 -2.06 -13.57
CA PHE A 7 -7.17 -1.61 -12.35
C PHE A 7 -8.02 -0.39 -12.68
N ASP A 8 -9.32 -0.62 -12.85
CA ASP A 8 -10.28 0.44 -13.13
C ASP A 8 -10.81 1.10 -11.84
N ASP A 9 -11.66 2.12 -12.03
CA ASP A 9 -12.31 2.88 -10.95
C ASP A 9 -13.13 2.00 -9.99
N ARG A 10 -13.72 0.90 -10.49
CA ARG A 10 -14.52 0.00 -9.67
C ARG A 10 -13.64 -0.84 -8.74
N VAL A 11 -12.46 -1.23 -9.21
CA VAL A 11 -11.48 -1.90 -8.35
C VAL A 11 -10.93 -0.93 -7.32
N ALA A 12 -10.55 0.28 -7.75
CA ALA A 12 -10.00 1.30 -6.86
C ALA A 12 -10.97 1.66 -5.72
N SER A 13 -12.25 1.91 -6.03
CA SER A 13 -13.28 2.29 -5.05
C SER A 13 -13.58 1.25 -3.96
N ARG A 14 -13.14 0.00 -4.15
CA ARG A 14 -13.38 -1.10 -3.20
C ARG A 14 -12.09 -1.77 -2.73
N TYR A 15 -10.93 -1.24 -3.10
CA TYR A 15 -9.67 -1.94 -2.90
C TYR A 15 -9.40 -2.20 -1.42
N ASP A 16 -9.58 -1.18 -0.59
CA ASP A 16 -9.36 -1.23 0.86
C ASP A 16 -10.29 -2.24 1.54
N GLU A 17 -11.57 -2.25 1.16
CA GLU A 17 -12.58 -3.16 1.71
C GLU A 17 -12.35 -4.62 1.27
N SER A 18 -12.10 -4.82 -0.03
CA SER A 18 -11.91 -6.16 -0.61
C SER A 18 -10.58 -6.81 -0.23
N SER A 19 -9.62 -6.02 0.24
CA SER A 19 -8.29 -6.48 0.67
C SER A 19 -8.03 -6.18 2.15
N ALA A 20 -9.07 -6.05 2.98
CA ALA A 20 -8.97 -5.56 4.36
C ALA A 20 -7.89 -6.28 5.20
N ASP A 21 -7.75 -7.60 5.06
CA ASP A 21 -6.74 -8.39 5.79
C ASP A 21 -5.29 -7.91 5.50
N MET A 22 -5.05 -7.36 4.30
CA MET A 22 -3.75 -6.81 3.91
C MET A 22 -3.44 -5.46 4.55
N PHE A 23 -4.45 -4.80 5.13
CA PHE A 23 -4.34 -3.52 5.86
C PHE A 23 -4.26 -3.73 7.38
N ASP A 24 -4.28 -4.98 7.86
CA ASP A 24 -4.04 -5.26 9.28
C ASP A 24 -2.67 -4.68 9.69
N PRO A 25 -2.58 -3.94 10.81
CA PRO A 25 -1.32 -3.38 11.29
C PRO A 25 -0.20 -4.42 11.41
N ALA A 26 -0.52 -5.65 11.84
CA ALA A 26 0.47 -6.71 11.94
C ALA A 26 1.08 -7.14 10.59
N VAL A 27 0.41 -6.81 9.47
CA VAL A 27 0.91 -7.01 8.10
C VAL A 27 1.64 -5.77 7.58
N VAL A 28 1.14 -4.56 7.90
CA VAL A 28 1.65 -3.30 7.35
C VAL A 28 2.88 -2.78 8.11
N GLU A 29 2.84 -2.79 9.45
CA GLU A 29 3.89 -2.21 10.31
C GLU A 29 5.28 -2.78 10.02
N PRO A 30 5.49 -4.09 9.83
CA PRO A 30 6.82 -4.62 9.54
C PRO A 30 7.43 -4.07 8.24
N ALA A 31 6.60 -3.81 7.22
CA ALA A 31 7.06 -3.23 5.96
C ALA A 31 7.39 -1.73 6.12
N VAL A 32 6.56 -1.01 6.87
CA VAL A 32 6.76 0.40 7.18
C VAL A 32 8.05 0.61 7.97
N ASP A 33 8.24 -0.15 9.06
CA ASP A 33 9.44 -0.06 9.91
C ASP A 33 10.73 -0.28 9.11
N PHE A 34 10.73 -1.31 8.25
CA PHE A 34 11.86 -1.61 7.38
C PHE A 34 12.18 -0.48 6.39
N LEU A 35 11.16 0.09 5.75
CA LEU A 35 11.33 1.19 4.80
C LEU A 35 11.78 2.47 5.50
N ALA A 36 11.24 2.76 6.68
CA ALA A 36 11.63 3.90 7.50
C ALA A 36 13.10 3.81 7.92
N GLU A 37 13.57 2.62 8.31
CA GLU A 37 14.98 2.39 8.67
C GLU A 37 15.92 2.70 7.49
N ILE A 38 15.59 2.22 6.29
CA ILE A 38 16.42 2.43 5.09
C ILE A 38 16.36 3.88 4.62
N ALA A 39 15.18 4.52 4.69
CA ALA A 39 15.03 5.92 4.31
C ALA A 39 15.79 6.86 5.27
N GLY A 40 15.89 6.50 6.54
CA GLY A 40 16.53 7.32 7.57
C GLY A 40 15.88 8.70 7.65
N SER A 41 16.67 9.76 7.46
CA SER A 41 16.17 11.15 7.37
C SER A 41 15.81 11.59 5.94
N GLY A 42 15.96 10.70 4.96
CA GLY A 42 15.67 10.93 3.55
C GLY A 42 14.20 10.77 3.20
N ARG A 43 13.90 10.79 1.89
CA ARG A 43 12.56 10.56 1.35
C ARG A 43 12.50 9.22 0.62
N ALA A 44 11.41 8.49 0.80
CA ALA A 44 11.09 7.31 0.02
C ALA A 44 10.18 7.66 -1.19
N LEU A 45 10.29 6.88 -2.26
CA LEU A 45 9.41 6.95 -3.42
C LEU A 45 8.65 5.63 -3.54
N GLU A 46 7.32 5.66 -3.42
CA GLU A 46 6.46 4.52 -3.68
C GLU A 46 5.97 4.55 -5.13
N LEU A 47 6.29 3.50 -5.90
CA LEU A 47 5.81 3.33 -7.27
C LEU A 47 4.49 2.56 -7.23
N GLY A 48 3.43 3.16 -7.77
CA GLY A 48 2.10 2.54 -7.75
C GLY A 48 1.45 2.55 -6.37
N ILE A 49 1.53 3.68 -5.68
CA ILE A 49 1.03 3.94 -4.31
C ILE A 49 -0.41 3.46 -4.03
N GLY A 50 -1.24 3.31 -5.06
CA GLY A 50 -2.62 2.85 -4.91
C GLY A 50 -3.40 3.74 -3.95
N THR A 51 -4.01 3.13 -2.94
CA THR A 51 -4.75 3.82 -1.87
C THR A 51 -3.87 4.23 -0.68
N GLY A 52 -2.54 4.07 -0.78
CA GLY A 52 -1.60 4.53 0.23
C GLY A 52 -1.45 3.60 1.43
N ARG A 53 -1.71 2.30 1.27
CA ARG A 53 -1.56 1.29 2.34
C ARG A 53 -0.21 1.33 3.05
N ILE A 54 0.87 1.66 2.32
CA ILE A 54 2.22 1.79 2.88
C ILE A 54 2.63 3.25 3.05
N ALA A 55 2.43 4.11 2.05
CA ALA A 55 2.82 5.52 2.15
C ALA A 55 2.10 6.37 3.22
N LEU A 56 0.86 6.05 3.60
CA LEU A 56 0.16 6.83 4.64
C LEU A 56 0.71 6.57 6.05
N PRO A 57 1.02 5.30 6.44
CA PRO A 57 1.67 5.04 7.73
C PRO A 57 3.20 5.23 7.76
N LEU A 58 3.87 5.35 6.60
CA LEU A 58 5.32 5.59 6.48
C LEU A 58 5.71 7.06 6.71
#